data_AF-A0A251TLE5-F1
#
_entry.id   AF-A0A251TLE5-F1
#
_cell.length_a   1.000
_cell.length_b   1.000
_cell.length_c   1.000
_cell.angle_alpha   90.00
_cell.angle_beta   90.00
_cell.angle_gamma   90.00
#
_symmetry.space_group_name_H-M   'P 1'
#
loop_
_entity.id
_entity.type
_entity.pdbx_description
1 polymer ?
#
loop_
_entity_poly.entity_id
_entity_poly.type
_entity_poly.pdbx_seq_one_letter_code
_entity_poly.pdbx_strand_id
1 'polypeptide(L)'
;MVEHGVDGSYVKRTTLHDLYEKQGQSPWYDNLCRPVTDLLPLIESGVRGVTSNPAIFQKAISTSNAYNDQFRELVQGGKDIESVYWELVAKDIQDACRLFEPIYDETDGGDGYVSVEVSPRLADDTQGTGGGSGGCGG
;
A
#
# COMPACT_ATOMS: atom_id res chain seq x y z
N MET A 1 -25.80 19.99 1.56
CA MET A 1 -26.97 19.30 2.14
C MET A 1 -26.41 18.46 3.27
N VAL A 2 -26.67 18.86 4.52
CA VAL A 2 -26.09 18.25 5.73
C VAL A 2 -27.07 17.20 6.24
N GLU A 3 -26.63 15.94 6.28
CA GLU A 3 -27.39 14.83 6.86
C GLU A 3 -26.83 14.57 8.27
N HIS A 4 -27.73 14.46 9.25
CA HIS A 4 -27.39 14.31 10.67
C HIS A 4 -27.09 12.84 11.03
N GLY A 5 -25.84 12.55 11.40
CA GLY A 5 -25.44 11.28 12.02
C GLY A 5 -25.69 11.27 13.53
N VAL A 6 -26.05 10.10 14.07
CA VAL A 6 -26.54 9.88 15.45
C VAL A 6 -25.47 10.01 16.55
N ASP A 7 -24.19 10.24 16.23
CA ASP A 7 -23.10 10.16 17.23
C ASP A 7 -22.15 11.38 17.31
N GLY A 8 -22.56 12.55 16.83
CA GLY A 8 -21.86 13.83 17.10
C GLY A 8 -20.43 13.97 16.56
N SER A 9 -19.85 12.95 15.91
CA SER A 9 -18.58 13.01 15.20
C SER A 9 -18.83 13.50 13.77
N TYR A 10 -18.46 14.75 13.51
CA TYR A 10 -18.57 15.36 12.18
C TYR A 10 -17.48 14.78 11.26
N VAL A 11 -17.72 13.61 10.66
CA VAL A 11 -16.92 13.18 9.51
C VAL A 11 -17.26 14.14 8.37
N LYS A 12 -16.30 14.97 7.97
CA LYS A 12 -16.50 15.99 6.93
C LYS A 12 -16.70 15.28 5.59
N ARG A 13 -17.95 14.97 5.27
CA ARG A 13 -18.38 14.29 4.03
C ARG A 13 -17.82 15.03 2.82
N THR A 14 -17.00 14.33 2.05
CA THR A 14 -16.39 14.83 0.81
C THR A 14 -17.12 14.26 -0.40
N THR A 15 -16.80 14.77 -1.59
CA THR A 15 -17.30 14.24 -2.87
C THR A 15 -16.90 12.79 -3.12
N LEU A 16 -15.82 12.30 -2.51
CA LEU A 16 -15.37 10.90 -2.67
C LEU A 16 -16.32 9.92 -1.97
N HIS A 17 -16.87 10.31 -0.82
CA HIS A 17 -17.90 9.52 -0.12
C HIS A 17 -19.16 9.39 -0.96
N ASP A 18 -19.57 10.49 -1.61
CA ASP A 18 -20.73 10.50 -2.51
C ASP A 18 -20.50 9.62 -3.74
N LEU A 19 -19.25 9.51 -4.25
CA LEU A 19 -18.92 8.65 -5.38
C LEU A 19 -19.16 7.18 -5.05
N TYR A 20 -18.72 6.73 -3.87
CA TYR A 20 -18.94 5.37 -3.43
C TYR A 20 -20.42 5.10 -3.14
N GLU A 21 -21.06 5.91 -2.29
CA GLU A 21 -22.42 5.61 -1.84
C GLU A 21 -23.50 5.84 -2.90
N LYS A 22 -23.32 6.84 -3.77
CA LYS A 22 -24.34 7.20 -4.78
C LYS A 22 -24.09 6.56 -6.13
N GLN A 23 -22.83 6.26 -6.46
CA GLN A 23 -22.46 5.73 -7.79
C GLN A 23 -21.84 4.33 -7.72
N GLY A 24 -21.57 3.78 -6.53
CA GLY A 24 -20.92 2.48 -6.36
C GLY A 24 -19.48 2.45 -6.86
N GLN A 25 -18.80 3.60 -6.94
CA GLN A 25 -17.42 3.69 -7.42
C GLN A 25 -16.45 3.91 -6.27
N SER A 26 -15.46 3.02 -6.14
CA SER A 26 -14.42 3.11 -5.12
C SER A 26 -13.27 4.01 -5.59
N PRO A 27 -13.02 5.15 -4.93
CA PRO A 27 -11.94 6.05 -5.30
C PRO A 27 -10.59 5.53 -4.79
N TRP A 28 -9.62 5.39 -5.69
CA TRP A 28 -8.28 4.88 -5.40
C TRP A 28 -7.24 5.99 -5.59
N TYR A 29 -6.23 6.03 -4.72
CA TYR A 29 -5.12 6.98 -4.79
C TYR A 29 -3.90 6.34 -5.47
N ASP A 30 -3.22 7.04 -6.37
CA ASP A 30 -2.21 6.45 -7.26
C ASP A 30 -0.75 6.62 -6.80
N ASN A 31 -0.54 7.10 -5.57
CA ASN A 31 0.77 7.51 -5.11
C ASN A 31 1.09 7.05 -3.68
N LEU A 32 1.53 5.80 -3.53
CA LEU A 32 2.06 5.31 -2.26
C LEU A 32 3.55 5.64 -2.13
N CYS A 33 3.89 6.51 -1.18
CA CYS A 33 5.26 6.79 -0.77
C CYS A 33 5.34 7.00 0.75
N ARG A 34 6.56 7.00 1.29
CA ARG A 34 6.80 7.31 2.70
C ARG A 34 6.81 8.84 2.91
N PRO A 35 6.16 9.36 3.97
CA PRO A 35 5.51 8.63 5.06
C PRO A 35 4.09 8.13 4.70
N VAL A 36 3.84 6.86 4.99
CA VAL A 36 2.56 6.18 4.71
C VAL A 36 1.38 6.85 5.44
N THR A 37 1.66 7.56 6.53
CA THR A 37 0.68 8.37 7.27
C THR A 37 0.01 9.45 6.44
N ASP A 38 0.61 9.88 5.33
CA ASP A 38 0.00 10.86 4.41
C ASP A 38 -1.28 10.32 3.75
N LEU A 39 -1.51 9.00 3.81
CA LEU A 39 -2.74 8.36 3.38
C LEU A 39 -3.89 8.53 4.38
N LEU A 40 -3.62 8.75 5.66
CA LEU A 40 -4.66 8.93 6.69
C LEU A 40 -5.69 10.01 6.33
N PRO A 41 -5.30 11.26 5.99
CA PRO A 41 -6.28 12.28 5.60
C PRO A 41 -7.02 11.92 4.30
N LEU A 42 -6.42 11.12 3.42
CA LEU A 42 -7.08 10.66 2.18
C LEU A 42 -8.12 9.59 2.48
N ILE A 43 -7.82 8.66 3.38
CA ILE A 43 -8.73 7.65 3.92
C ILE A 43 -9.91 8.34 4.61
N GLU A 44 -9.65 9.31 5.49
CA GLU A 44 -10.69 10.14 6.12
C GLU A 44 -11.50 10.94 5.10
N SER A 45 -10.88 11.30 3.98
CA SER A 45 -11.54 11.97 2.86
C SER A 45 -12.35 11.00 2.00
N GLY A 46 -12.34 9.70 2.24
CA GLY A 46 -13.14 8.71 1.52
C GLY A 46 -12.39 7.92 0.43
N VAL A 47 -11.05 7.99 0.39
CA VAL A 47 -10.23 7.07 -0.43
C VAL A 47 -10.31 5.66 0.14
N ARG A 48 -10.50 4.68 -0.75
CA ARG A 48 -10.78 3.28 -0.40
C ARG A 48 -9.74 2.28 -0.87
N GLY A 49 -8.72 2.76 -1.58
CA GLY A 49 -7.58 1.94 -1.98
C GLY A 49 -6.41 2.81 -2.42
N VAL A 50 -5.24 2.19 -2.52
CA VAL A 50 -4.05 2.86 -3.03
C VAL A 50 -3.34 1.96 -4.04
N THR A 51 -2.78 2.58 -5.08
CA THR A 51 -1.88 1.93 -6.02
C THR A 51 -0.50 2.55 -5.95
N SER A 52 0.52 1.76 -6.26
CA SER A 52 1.88 2.23 -6.39
C SER A 52 2.56 1.63 -7.58
N ASN A 53 3.54 2.35 -8.10
CA ASN A 53 4.44 1.84 -9.13
C ASN A 53 5.91 1.92 -8.66
N PRO A 54 6.81 1.13 -9.25
CA PRO A 54 8.22 1.12 -8.88
C PRO A 54 8.91 2.49 -9.08
N ALA A 55 8.45 3.26 -10.07
CA ALA A 55 9.02 4.58 -10.37
C ALA A 55 8.75 5.62 -9.26
N ILE A 56 7.58 5.56 -8.62
CA ILE A 56 7.20 6.37 -7.46
C ILE A 56 8.13 6.05 -6.30
N PHE A 57 8.33 4.77 -5.98
CA PHE A 57 9.25 4.36 -4.92
C PHE A 57 10.70 4.75 -5.20
N GLN A 58 11.19 4.55 -6.44
CA GLN A 58 12.55 4.96 -6.82
C GLN A 58 12.74 6.47 -6.65
N LYS A 59 11.77 7.26 -7.10
CA LYS A 59 11.81 8.72 -6.94
C LYS A 59 11.73 9.11 -5.47
N ALA A 60 10.85 8.50 -4.68
CA ALA A 60 10.71 8.77 -3.25
C ALA A 60 12.01 8.45 -2.50
N ILE A 61 12.61 7.28 -2.73
CA ILE A 61 13.89 6.89 -2.11
C ILE A 61 15.03 7.82 -2.53
N SER A 62 15.08 8.24 -3.81
CA SER A 62 16.13 9.13 -4.29
C SER A 62 16.00 10.59 -3.80
N THR A 63 14.79 11.04 -3.47
CA THR A 63 14.51 12.45 -3.13
C THR A 63 14.24 12.67 -1.64
N SER A 64 13.83 11.63 -0.92
CA SER A 64 13.38 11.72 0.47
C SER A 64 14.39 11.13 1.42
N ASN A 65 14.67 11.87 2.50
CA ASN A 65 15.51 11.38 3.59
C ASN A 65 14.78 10.37 4.49
N ALA A 66 13.47 10.17 4.32
CA ALA A 66 12.66 9.26 5.14
C ALA A 66 13.09 7.78 5.05
N TYR A 67 13.89 7.45 4.03
CA TYR A 67 14.41 6.11 3.80
C TYR A 67 15.83 5.91 4.35
N ASN A 68 16.56 6.98 4.64
CA ASN A 68 17.99 6.93 4.92
C ASN A 68 18.35 6.10 6.16
N ASP A 69 17.55 6.19 7.22
CA ASP A 69 17.85 5.48 8.47
C ASP A 69 17.67 3.96 8.31
N GLN A 70 16.54 3.54 7.74
CA GLN A 70 16.27 2.13 7.46
C GLN A 70 17.21 1.57 6.37
N PHE A 71 17.55 2.39 5.38
CA PHE A 71 18.55 2.02 4.36
C PHE A 71 19.92 1.76 4.99
N ARG A 72 20.38 2.62 5.90
CA ARG A 72 21.65 2.42 6.63
C ARG A 72 21.64 1.17 7.49
N GLU A 73 20.54 0.90 8.19
CA GLU A 73 20.39 -0.30 9.02
C GLU A 73 20.50 -1.58 8.18
N LEU A 74 19.81 -1.62 7.03
CA LEU A 74 19.81 -2.78 6.14
C LEU A 74 21.17 -2.99 5.44
N VAL A 75 21.83 -1.89 5.05
CA VAL A 75 23.19 -1.94 4.48
C VAL A 75 24.22 -2.38 5.52
N GLN A 76 24.10 -1.93 6.77
CA GLN A 76 24.95 -2.40 7.88
C GLN A 76 24.73 -3.91 8.15
N GLY A 77 23.54 -4.41 7.88
CA GLY A 77 23.23 -5.85 7.90
C GLY A 77 23.86 -6.66 6.76
N GLY A 78 24.62 -6.03 5.85
CA GLY A 78 25.33 -6.69 4.75
C GLY A 78 24.44 -7.13 3.59
N LYS A 79 23.23 -6.58 3.48
CA LYS A 79 22.30 -6.87 2.37
C LYS A 79 22.71 -6.14 1.09
N ASP A 80 22.42 -6.75 -0.05
CA ASP A 80 22.60 -6.10 -1.35
C ASP A 80 21.62 -4.93 -1.52
N ILE A 81 22.02 -3.93 -2.31
CA ILE A 81 21.25 -2.71 -2.56
C ILE A 81 19.85 -3.04 -3.10
N GLU A 82 19.74 -4.04 -3.97
CA GLU A 82 18.44 -4.47 -4.50
C GLU A 82 17.54 -5.07 -3.42
N SER A 83 18.09 -5.93 -2.55
CA SER A 83 17.35 -6.49 -1.43
C SER A 83 16.91 -5.40 -0.44
N VAL A 84 17.78 -4.41 -0.17
CA VAL A 84 17.44 -3.25 0.67
C VAL A 84 16.27 -2.48 0.08
N TYR A 85 16.30 -2.19 -1.22
CA TYR A 85 15.19 -1.50 -1.91
C TYR A 85 13.87 -2.27 -1.73
N TRP A 86 13.86 -3.57 -1.97
CA TRP A 86 12.65 -4.38 -1.84
C TRP A 86 12.12 -4.45 -0.42
N GLU A 87 13.01 -4.50 0.59
CA GLU A 87 12.58 -4.46 1.98
C GLU A 87 11.97 -3.12 2.39
N LEU A 88 12.49 -2.00 1.88
CA LEU A 88 11.88 -0.69 2.08
C LEU A 88 10.48 -0.63 1.46
N VAL A 89 10.35 -1.08 0.21
CA VAL A 89 9.07 -1.11 -0.51
C VAL A 89 8.06 -2.04 0.16
N ALA A 90 8.46 -3.27 0.50
CA ALA A 90 7.60 -4.23 1.17
C ALA A 90 7.12 -3.72 2.53
N LYS A 91 7.99 -3.02 3.27
CA LYS A 91 7.62 -2.40 4.54
C LYS A 91 6.57 -1.30 4.35
N ASP A 92 6.74 -0.42 3.36
CA ASP A 92 5.77 0.63 3.06
C ASP A 92 4.41 0.05 2.64
N ILE A 93 4.40 -1.02 1.84
CA ILE A 93 3.17 -1.72 1.45
C ILE A 93 2.48 -2.33 2.66
N GLN A 94 3.21 -3.03 3.54
CA GLN A 94 2.64 -3.61 4.76
C GLN A 94 2.06 -2.54 5.68
N ASP A 95 2.77 -1.44 5.85
CA ASP A 95 2.30 -0.32 6.67
C ASP A 95 1.07 0.34 6.04
N ALA A 96 0.98 0.42 4.69
CA ALA A 96 -0.21 0.90 4.00
C ALA A 96 -1.39 -0.06 4.17
N CYS A 97 -1.18 -1.37 4.01
CA CYS A 97 -2.24 -2.37 4.20
C CYS A 97 -2.86 -2.26 5.59
N ARG A 98 -2.04 -2.03 6.63
CA ARG A 98 -2.52 -1.82 8.00
C ARG A 98 -3.40 -0.58 8.15
N LEU A 99 -3.16 0.48 7.38
CA LEU A 99 -4.05 1.65 7.38
C LEU A 99 -5.39 1.38 6.73
N PHE A 100 -5.43 0.49 5.73
CA PHE A 100 -6.64 0.12 5.00
C PHE A 100 -7.38 -1.09 5.59
N GLU A 101 -6.78 -1.82 6.52
CA GLU A 101 -7.38 -2.97 7.22
C GLU A 101 -8.79 -2.68 7.78
N PRO A 102 -9.07 -1.52 8.44
CA PRO A 102 -10.41 -1.21 8.90
C PRO A 102 -11.45 -1.12 7.76
N ILE A 103 -11.05 -0.58 6.60
CA ILE A 103 -11.93 -0.47 5.42
C ILE A 103 -12.17 -1.86 4.82
N TYR A 104 -11.13 -2.69 4.77
CA TYR A 104 -11.23 -4.07 4.30
C TYR A 104 -12.25 -4.86 5.12
N ASP A 105 -12.16 -4.76 6.45
CA ASP A 105 -13.09 -5.41 7.37
C ASP A 105 -14.51 -4.85 7.28
N GLU A 106 -14.68 -3.52 7.19
CA GLU A 106 -15.98 -2.86 7.04
C GLU A 106 -16.70 -3.23 5.75
N THR A 107 -15.94 -3.53 4.69
CA THR A 107 -16.48 -3.82 3.35
C THR A 107 -16.52 -5.31 3.04
N ASP A 108 -16.22 -6.19 4.00
CA ASP A 108 -16.12 -7.65 3.82
C ASP A 108 -15.20 -8.02 2.63
N GLY A 109 -14.09 -7.29 2.50
CA GLY A 109 -13.15 -7.42 1.39
C GLY A 109 -13.60 -6.77 0.07
N GLY A 110 -14.58 -5.87 0.10
CA GLY A 110 -14.97 -5.08 -1.08
C GLY A 110 -13.96 -3.99 -1.46
N ASP A 111 -13.32 -3.37 -0.46
CA ASP A 111 -12.35 -2.28 -0.59
C ASP A 111 -11.18 -2.48 0.41
N GLY A 112 -10.29 -1.49 0.52
CA GLY A 112 -9.14 -1.53 1.43
C GLY A 112 -7.89 -2.17 0.80
N TYR A 113 -7.85 -2.24 -0.53
CA TYR A 113 -6.74 -2.87 -1.24
C TYR A 113 -5.56 -1.92 -1.44
N VAL A 114 -4.37 -2.48 -1.28
CA VAL A 114 -3.09 -1.88 -1.66
C VAL A 114 -2.56 -2.66 -2.86
N SER A 115 -2.51 -2.01 -4.02
CA SER A 115 -1.97 -2.60 -5.24
C SER A 115 -0.56 -2.08 -5.49
N VAL A 116 0.38 -2.97 -5.77
CA VAL A 116 1.72 -2.59 -6.23
C VAL A 116 1.97 -3.17 -7.61
N GLU A 117 2.39 -2.32 -8.54
CA GLU A 117 2.92 -2.80 -9.80
C GLU A 117 4.31 -3.39 -9.59
N VAL A 118 4.54 -4.61 -10.07
CA VAL A 118 5.87 -5.21 -10.09
C VAL A 118 6.56 -4.83 -11.41
N SER A 119 7.82 -4.40 -11.32
CA SER A 119 8.62 -4.17 -12.53
C SER A 119 8.78 -5.48 -13.31
N PRO A 120 8.75 -5.46 -14.66
CA PRO A 120 8.86 -6.68 -15.47
C PRO A 120 10.14 -7.48 -15.23
N ARG A 121 11.21 -6.83 -14.73
CA ARG A 121 12.47 -7.51 -14.36
C ARG A 121 12.33 -8.46 -13.17
N LEU A 122 11.31 -8.28 -12.33
CA LEU A 122 11.02 -9.14 -11.17
C LEU A 122 9.86 -10.12 -11.42
N ALA A 123 9.11 -9.95 -12.52
CA ALA A 123 8.12 -10.93 -12.94
C ALA A 123 8.76 -12.29 -13.31
N ASP A 124 10.06 -12.29 -13.62
CA ASP A 124 10.83 -13.51 -13.85
C ASP A 124 11.22 -14.24 -12.54
N ASP A 125 11.22 -13.57 -11.38
CA ASP A 125 11.65 -14.18 -10.10
C ASP A 125 10.48 -14.87 -9.36
N THR A 126 9.24 -14.69 -9.81
CA THR A 126 8.07 -15.38 -9.24
C THR A 126 7.97 -16.85 -9.72
N GLN A 127 8.81 -17.28 -10.65
CA GLN A 127 8.95 -18.69 -11.07
C GLN A 127 9.89 -19.52 -10.16
N GLY A 128 10.54 -18.92 -9.16
CA GLY A 128 11.47 -19.63 -8.27
C GLY A 128 10.83 -20.54 -7.20
N THR A 129 9.52 -20.45 -6.95
CA THR A 129 8.89 -21.12 -5.79
C THR A 129 8.16 -22.43 -6.11
N GLY A 130 8.33 -23.00 -7.32
CA GLY A 130 7.59 -24.18 -7.78
C GLY A 130 8.46 -25.34 -8.27
N GLY A 131 9.54 -25.69 -7.58
CA GLY A 131 10.50 -26.71 -8.03
C GLY A 131 10.94 -27.70 -6.95
N GLY A 132 9.98 -28.39 -6.32
CA GLY A 132 10.26 -29.42 -5.32
C GLY A 132 9.52 -30.72 -5.62
N SER A 133 9.83 -31.36 -6.75
CA SER A 133 9.47 -32.76 -6.98
C SER A 133 10.29 -33.65 -6.03
N GLY A 134 9.82 -33.77 -4.79
CA GLY A 134 10.32 -34.74 -3.82
C GLY A 134 9.71 -36.10 -4.11
N GLY A 135 10.29 -36.83 -5.06
CA GLY A 135 10.06 -38.26 -5.19
C GLY A 135 10.58 -38.97 -3.95
N CYS A 136 9.69 -39.37 -3.06
CA CYS A 136 10.00 -40.38 -2.06
C CYS A 136 9.78 -41.76 -2.68
N GLY A 137 10.86 -42.32 -3.23
CA GLY A 137 10.98 -43.76 -3.43
C GLY A 137 11.40 -44.43 -2.13
N GLY A 138 10.70 -45.50 -1.78
CA GLY A 138 10.98 -46.43 -0.69
C GLY A 138 10.00 -47.59 -0.78
#